data_AF-A0A355GB14-F1
#
_entry.id   AF-A0A355GB14-F1
#
_cell.length_a   1.000
_cell.length_b   1.000
_cell.length_c   1.000
_cell.angle_alpha   90.00
_cell.angle_beta   90.00
_cell.angle_gamma   90.00
#
_symmetry.space_group_name_H-M   'P 1'
#
loop_
_entity.id
_entity.type
_entity.pdbx_description
1 polymer ?
#
loop_
_entity_poly.entity_id
_entity_poly.type
_entity_poly.pdbx_seq_one_letter_code
_entity_poly.pdbx_strand_id
1 'polypeptide(L)'
;ELEARIASYELGFRLQTSAPEVFDLESETAETAKLYGLDDRPTAEFGRHCLIARRLVERGVRVVQLRNGGWDAHGSLKGNHLKQARATDVPIAGLLKDLKHRGLLDETLVIWGG
;
A
#
# COMPACT_ATOMS: atom_id res chain seq x y z
N GLU A 1 4.62 27.93 6.85
CA GLU A 1 5.09 26.59 6.42
C GLU A 1 5.13 25.58 7.58
N LEU A 2 5.74 25.92 8.72
CA LEU A 2 5.84 25.02 9.89
C LEU A 2 4.46 24.63 10.48
N GLU A 3 3.57 25.59 10.68
CA GLU A 3 2.21 25.35 11.20
C GLU A 3 1.38 24.42 10.29
N ALA A 4 1.51 24.57 8.97
CA ALA A 4 0.83 23.69 8.01
C ALA A 4 1.34 22.24 8.10
N ARG A 5 2.65 22.05 8.32
CA ARG A 5 3.24 20.71 8.55
C ARG A 5 2.78 20.10 9.87
N ILE A 6 2.73 20.90 10.94
CA ILE A 6 2.21 20.46 12.25
C ILE A 6 0.75 20.03 12.11
N ALA A 7 -0.11 20.87 11.51
CA ALA A 7 -1.51 20.53 11.28
C ALA A 7 -1.68 19.26 10.43
N SER A 8 -0.83 19.05 9.42
CA SER A 8 -0.83 17.84 8.60
C SER A 8 -0.43 16.60 9.41
N TYR A 9 0.56 16.70 10.29
CA TYR A 9 0.97 15.59 11.16
C TYR A 9 -0.07 15.28 12.24
N GLU A 10 -0.70 16.31 12.83
CA GLU A 10 -1.79 16.13 13.80
C GLU A 10 -3.02 15.49 13.15
N LEU A 11 -3.36 15.88 11.92
CA LEU A 11 -4.43 15.23 11.16
C LEU A 11 -4.09 13.76 10.89
N GLY A 12 -2.86 13.47 10.45
CA GLY A 12 -2.38 12.09 10.26
C GLY A 12 -2.45 11.27 11.56
N PHE A 13 -2.05 11.87 12.68
CA PHE A 13 -2.12 11.25 14.00
C PHE A 13 -3.57 10.95 14.42
N ARG A 14 -4.49 11.91 14.26
CA ARG A 14 -5.92 11.69 14.55
C ARG A 14 -6.56 10.61 13.68
N LEU A 15 -6.14 10.50 12.41
CA LEU A 15 -6.57 9.43 11.52
C LEU A 15 -6.08 8.06 12.01
N GLN A 16 -4.83 7.96 12.49
CA GLN A 16 -4.32 6.73 13.09
C GLN A 16 -5.08 6.33 14.36
N THR A 17 -5.44 7.29 15.21
CA THR A 17 -6.18 7.00 16.45
C THR A 17 -7.67 6.69 16.23
N SER A 18 -8.25 7.12 15.12
CA SER A 18 -9.68 6.94 14.84
C SER A 18 -10.01 5.62 14.17
N ALA A 19 -9.03 4.95 13.55
CA ALA A 19 -9.20 3.63 12.95
C ALA A 19 -7.93 2.75 13.13
N PRO A 20 -7.47 2.50 14.38
CA PRO A 20 -6.27 1.71 14.65
C PRO A 20 -6.34 0.30 14.05
N GLU A 21 -7.53 -0.28 13.96
CA GLU A 21 -7.79 -1.59 13.38
C GLU A 21 -7.47 -1.66 11.88
N VAL A 22 -7.35 -0.53 11.18
CA VAL A 22 -6.90 -0.50 9.77
C VAL A 22 -5.43 -0.91 9.67
N PHE A 23 -4.64 -0.58 10.68
CA PHE A 23 -3.20 -0.84 10.74
C PHE A 23 -2.86 -2.16 11.44
N ASP A 24 -3.82 -2.76 12.16
CA ASP A 24 -3.65 -4.09 12.76
C ASP A 24 -3.80 -5.20 11.70
N LEU A 25 -2.67 -5.69 11.22
CA LEU A 25 -2.60 -6.77 10.25
C LEU A 25 -2.37 -8.14 10.90
N GLU A 26 -2.26 -8.23 12.22
CA GLU A 26 -1.97 -9.51 12.91
C GLU A 26 -3.13 -10.50 12.81
N SER A 27 -4.35 -9.97 12.64
CA SER A 27 -5.58 -10.74 12.47
C SER A 27 -5.85 -11.22 11.04
N GLU A 28 -4.97 -10.93 10.08
CA GLU A 28 -5.18 -11.31 8.69
C GLU A 28 -4.96 -12.81 8.43
N THR A 29 -5.75 -13.33 7.51
CA THR A 29 -5.64 -14.75 7.12
C THR A 29 -4.32 -15.02 6.40
N ALA A 30 -3.84 -16.26 6.48
CA ALA A 30 -2.63 -16.67 5.75
C ALA A 30 -2.80 -16.50 4.23
N GLU A 31 -4.02 -16.71 3.73
CA GLU A 31 -4.42 -16.50 2.35
C GLU A 31 -4.28 -15.02 1.95
N THR A 32 -4.79 -14.09 2.77
CA THR A 32 -4.61 -12.65 2.54
C THR A 32 -3.12 -12.28 2.60
N ALA A 33 -2.39 -12.73 3.61
CA ALA A 33 -0.98 -12.44 3.76
C ALA A 33 -0.17 -12.87 2.53
N LYS A 34 -0.45 -14.06 2.01
CA LYS A 34 0.17 -14.58 0.79
C LYS A 34 -0.26 -13.82 -0.47
N LEU A 35 -1.53 -13.42 -0.57
CA LEU A 35 -2.04 -12.63 -1.70
C LEU A 35 -1.25 -11.34 -1.91
N TYR A 36 -0.84 -10.69 -0.80
CA TYR A 36 -0.04 -9.46 -0.82
C TYR A 36 1.47 -9.71 -0.76
N GLY A 37 1.93 -10.96 -0.72
CA GLY A 37 3.34 -11.31 -0.62
C GLY A 37 3.97 -10.89 0.71
N LEU A 38 3.25 -10.98 1.82
CA LEU A 38 3.79 -10.66 3.15
C LEU A 38 4.79 -11.71 3.66
N ASP A 39 4.80 -12.89 3.03
CA ASP A 39 5.68 -14.03 3.30
C ASP A 39 7.03 -13.95 2.56
N ASP A 40 7.21 -13.05 1.58
CA ASP A 40 8.50 -12.81 0.91
C ASP A 40 9.09 -11.44 1.29
N ARG A 41 10.37 -11.43 1.69
CA ARG A 41 11.04 -10.23 2.22
C ARG A 41 11.03 -9.03 1.26
N PRO A 42 11.28 -9.18 -0.05
CA PRO A 42 11.26 -8.07 -1.00
C PRO A 42 9.89 -7.40 -1.15
N THR A 43 8.79 -8.14 -0.94
CA THR A 43 7.42 -7.67 -1.16
C THR A 43 6.73 -7.25 0.14
N ALA A 44 7.15 -7.78 1.29
CA ALA A 44 6.42 -7.63 2.55
C ALA A 44 6.14 -6.17 2.96
N GLU A 45 7.07 -5.24 2.72
CA GLU A 45 6.84 -3.83 3.05
C GLU A 45 5.76 -3.21 2.17
N PHE A 46 5.91 -3.28 0.85
CA PHE A 46 4.95 -2.69 -0.06
C PHE A 46 3.60 -3.46 -0.09
N GLY A 47 3.63 -4.75 0.21
CA GLY A 47 2.48 -5.61 0.47
C GLY A 47 1.64 -5.09 1.64
N ARG A 48 2.26 -4.76 2.78
CA ARG A 48 1.55 -4.16 3.93
C ARG A 48 0.90 -2.84 3.55
N HIS A 49 1.61 -1.98 2.82
CA HIS A 49 1.05 -0.71 2.34
C HIS A 49 -0.17 -0.93 1.45
N CYS A 50 -0.11 -1.88 0.51
CA CYS A 50 -1.24 -2.23 -0.36
C CYS A 50 -2.44 -2.80 0.42
N LEU A 51 -2.20 -3.64 1.42
CA LEU A 51 -3.26 -4.22 2.25
C LEU A 51 -3.95 -3.14 3.11
N ILE A 52 -3.18 -2.25 3.73
CA ILE A 52 -3.71 -1.08 4.43
C ILE A 52 -4.53 -0.21 3.47
N ALA A 53 -4.04 0.01 2.24
CA ALA A 53 -4.77 0.78 1.23
C ALA A 53 -6.14 0.18 0.92
N ARG A 54 -6.22 -1.14 0.75
CA ARG A 54 -7.51 -1.83 0.56
C ARG A 54 -8.46 -1.58 1.73
N ARG A 55 -7.97 -1.70 2.97
CA ARG A 55 -8.78 -1.46 4.17
C ARG A 55 -9.25 0.01 4.32
N LEU A 56 -8.43 0.96 3.88
CA LEU A 56 -8.82 2.37 3.81
C LEU A 56 -9.92 2.59 2.76
N VAL A 57 -9.81 1.97 1.58
CA VAL A 57 -10.84 2.02 0.54
C VAL A 57 -12.16 1.42 1.04
N GLU A 58 -12.13 0.26 1.70
CA GLU A 58 -13.32 -0.35 2.31
C GLU A 58 -14.04 0.55 3.32
N ARG A 59 -13.30 1.47 3.94
CA ARG A 59 -13.85 2.44 4.91
C ARG A 59 -14.27 3.76 4.27
N GLY A 60 -14.27 3.84 2.94
CA GLY A 60 -14.71 5.01 2.20
C GLY A 60 -13.68 6.15 2.15
N VAL A 61 -12.39 5.87 2.41
CA VAL A 61 -11.34 6.87 2.23
C VAL A 61 -11.23 7.21 0.75
N ARG A 62 -11.44 8.50 0.44
CA ARG A 62 -11.64 8.97 -0.94
C ARG A 62 -10.37 8.98 -1.79
N VAL A 63 -9.21 9.18 -1.17
CA VAL A 63 -7.92 9.23 -1.86
C VAL A 63 -6.89 8.51 -0.99
N VAL A 64 -6.23 7.50 -1.56
CA VAL A 64 -5.13 6.77 -0.93
C VAL A 64 -3.94 6.82 -1.87
N GLN A 65 -2.78 7.24 -1.36
CA GLN A 65 -1.55 7.31 -2.14
C GLN A 65 -0.51 6.35 -1.57
N LEU A 66 0.02 5.49 -2.44
CA LEU A 66 1.12 4.58 -2.12
C LEU A 66 2.39 5.07 -2.82
N ARG A 67 3.52 4.96 -2.12
CA ARG A 67 4.83 5.30 -2.66
C ARG A 67 5.80 4.16 -2.45
N ASN A 68 6.40 3.66 -3.53
CA ASN A 68 7.60 2.83 -3.48
C ASN A 68 8.77 3.62 -4.07
N GLY A 69 9.79 3.90 -3.25
CA GLY A 69 10.93 4.73 -3.65
C GLY A 69 12.08 3.93 -4.29
N GLY A 70 13.04 4.65 -4.88
CA GLY A 70 14.29 4.05 -5.38
C GLY A 70 14.26 3.58 -6.84
N TRP A 71 13.31 4.08 -7.64
CA TRP A 71 13.26 3.84 -9.09
C TRP A 71 14.23 4.73 -9.89
N ASP A 72 14.57 5.91 -9.37
CA ASP A 72 15.51 6.86 -9.99
C ASP A 72 16.98 6.44 -9.81
N ALA A 73 17.34 5.29 -10.38
CA ALA A 73 18.68 4.73 -10.29
C ALA A 73 19.60 5.33 -11.36
N HIS A 74 20.74 5.84 -10.91
CA HIS A 74 21.79 6.40 -11.77
C HIS A 74 22.87 5.37 -12.15
N GLY A 75 22.74 4.14 -11.67
CA GLY A 75 23.68 3.04 -11.92
C GLY A 75 23.07 1.70 -11.54
N SER A 76 23.68 0.60 -11.98
CA SER A 76 23.16 -0.78 -11.78
C SER A 76 21.68 -0.92 -12.18
N LEU A 77 21.30 -0.32 -13.32
CA LEU A 77 19.89 -0.19 -13.73
C LEU A 77 19.16 -1.53 -13.69
N LYS A 78 19.74 -2.57 -14.30
CA LYS A 78 19.15 -3.92 -14.32
C LYS A 78 18.94 -4.47 -12.90
N GLY A 79 19.94 -4.37 -12.03
CA GLY A 79 19.85 -4.87 -10.65
C GLY A 79 18.81 -4.10 -9.83
N ASN A 80 18.83 -2.78 -9.91
CA ASN A 80 17.87 -1.93 -9.20
C ASN A 80 16.44 -2.17 -9.70
N HIS A 81 16.19 -2.10 -11.01
CA HIS A 81 14.85 -2.21 -11.55
C HIS A 81 14.27 -3.62 -11.37
N LEU A 82 15.10 -4.68 -11.41
CA LEU A 82 14.66 -6.03 -11.02
C LEU A 82 14.25 -6.10 -9.55
N LYS A 83 15.02 -5.47 -8.66
CA LYS A 83 14.68 -5.40 -7.23
C LYS A 83 13.37 -4.65 -7.02
N GLN A 84 13.21 -3.47 -7.65
CA GLN A 84 12.01 -2.65 -7.50
C GLN A 84 10.77 -3.31 -8.10
N ALA A 85 10.89 -3.88 -9.31
CA ALA A 85 9.80 -4.62 -9.93
C ALA A 85 9.37 -5.81 -9.06
N ARG A 86 10.32 -6.59 -8.54
CA ARG A 86 10.01 -7.71 -7.63
C ARG A 86 9.31 -7.24 -6.35
N ALA A 87 9.68 -6.09 -5.80
CA ALA A 87 9.06 -5.55 -4.60
C ALA A 87 7.61 -5.10 -4.82
N THR A 88 7.23 -4.69 -6.03
CA THR A 88 5.90 -4.10 -6.32
C THR A 88 4.93 -5.02 -7.04
N ASP A 89 5.42 -5.96 -7.85
CA ASP A 89 4.61 -6.77 -8.76
C ASP A 89 3.52 -7.57 -8.02
N VAL A 90 3.93 -8.39 -7.05
CA VAL A 90 3.00 -9.21 -6.25
C VAL A 90 2.05 -8.34 -5.41
N PRO A 91 2.50 -7.33 -4.64
CA PRO A 91 1.60 -6.46 -3.88
C PRO A 91 0.52 -5.75 -4.71
N ILE A 92 0.87 -5.20 -5.88
CA ILE A 92 -0.11 -4.51 -6.76
C ILE A 92 -1.08 -5.52 -7.33
N ALA A 93 -0.60 -6.69 -7.79
CA ALA A 93 -1.48 -7.75 -8.26
C ALA A 93 -2.44 -8.22 -7.16
N GLY A 94 -1.95 -8.32 -5.91
CA GLY A 94 -2.75 -8.64 -4.73
C GLY A 94 -3.83 -7.60 -4.47
N LEU A 95 -3.47 -6.31 -4.48
CA LEU A 95 -4.41 -5.20 -4.30
C LEU A 95 -5.53 -5.23 -5.34
N LEU A 96 -5.18 -5.33 -6.62
CA LEU A 96 -6.16 -5.34 -7.72
C LEU A 96 -7.11 -6.54 -7.63
N LYS A 97 -6.58 -7.72 -7.29
CA LYS A 97 -7.39 -8.93 -7.08
C LYS A 97 -8.33 -8.80 -5.89
N ASP A 98 -7.84 -8.28 -4.76
CA ASP A 98 -8.63 -8.16 -3.54
C ASP A 98 -9.73 -7.09 -3.70
N LEU A 99 -9.42 -5.94 -4.30
CA LEU A 99 -10.42 -4.92 -4.66
C LEU A 99 -11.49 -5.50 -5.57
N LYS A 100 -11.11 -6.29 -6.59
CA LYS A 100 -12.08 -6.94 -7.48
C LYS A 100 -12.94 -7.96 -6.75
N HIS A 101 -12.34 -8.82 -5.94
CA HIS A 101 -13.06 -9.86 -5.19
C HIS A 101 -14.10 -9.26 -4.24
N ARG A 102 -13.83 -8.05 -3.72
CA ARG A 102 -14.70 -7.33 -2.80
C ARG A 102 -15.71 -6.41 -3.51
N GLY A 103 -15.70 -6.36 -4.84
CA GLY A 103 -16.55 -5.45 -5.63
C GLY A 103 -16.14 -3.97 -5.58
N LEU A 104 -15.01 -3.65 -4.92
CA LEU A 104 -14.52 -2.27 -4.77
C LEU A 104 -13.83 -1.74 -6.03
N LEU A 105 -13.33 -2.63 -6.90
CA LEU A 105 -12.61 -2.20 -8.09
C LEU A 105 -13.52 -1.45 -9.09
N ASP A 106 -14.82 -1.74 -9.09
CA ASP A 106 -15.78 -1.09 -9.99
C ASP A 106 -16.05 0.38 -9.61
N GLU A 107 -15.79 0.75 -8.35
CA GLU A 107 -15.95 2.11 -7.81
C GLU A 107 -14.63 2.81 -7.48
N THR A 108 -13.49 2.11 -7.63
CA THR A 108 -12.16 2.63 -7.30
C THR A 108 -11.30 2.78 -8.54
N LEU A 109 -10.94 4.02 -8.89
CA LEU A 109 -9.92 4.28 -9.90
C LEU A 109 -8.52 4.01 -9.32
N VAL A 110 -7.82 3.03 -9.89
CA VAL A 110 -6.42 2.74 -9.55
C VAL A 110 -5.50 3.30 -10.63
N ILE A 111 -4.61 4.21 -10.24
CA ILE A 111 -3.54 4.73 -11.10
C ILE A 111 -2.22 4.18 -10.59
N TRP A 112 -1.51 3.45 -11.44
CA TRP A 112 -0.17 2.92 -11.15
C TRP A 112 0.82 3.44 -12.18
N GLY A 113 1.84 4.15 -11.71
CA GLY A 113 2.86 4.76 -12.54
C GLY A 113 3.90 5.50 -11.70
N GLY A 114 4.97 5.91 -12.37
CA GLY A 114 6.11 6.64 -11.82
C GLY A 114 7.00 7.12 -12.96
#